data_AF-A0A1G5ZM75-F1
#
_entry.id   AF-A0A1G5ZM75-F1
#
_cell.length_a   1.000
_cell.length_b   1.000
_cell.length_c   1.000
_cell.angle_alpha   90.00
_cell.angle_beta   90.00
_cell.angle_gamma   90.00
#
_symmetry.space_group_name_H-M   'P 1'
#
loop_
_entity.id
_entity.type
_entity.pdbx_description
1 polymer ?
#
loop_
_entity_poly.entity_id
_entity_poly.type
_entity_poly.pdbx_seq_one_letter_code
_entity_poly.pdbx_strand_id
1 'polypeptide(L)'
;MIFSCGGNSSEKAESGNFLENLTFTVDTVVVNPGDKIINLSYGLGVSALSLDRKYLYQLDPNNTHINAINLDQLTLDQQYPFEEEGPNGIGPLIFEMQIMDNEELYLCGYDSYGLYTLQGEKVKTFNLNEIEGIEGLDNFTLGPRIKLSRNGNFMFSMPRDRVENTIELAVIDLETKSGKLLKIPAMEKALDYNLEFRMGNTTQFYGDVISISLIEDLVLVSNSANNKVYNYDYVKDSLYLFDYDFALVPNEKDKPIKKEVSSIEEFRIEEQIALGQIYFGNLLYDSGNNRFFRFGRVLGPKVGESQTRAGEYFLFVFDKELKLIGEAKLEGLKNIPSSAFFKDGKLWSYVNVNDELGFAVMDFKF
;
A
#
# COMPACT_ATOMS: atom_id res chain seq x y z
N MET A 1 -11.79 58.61 -30.23
CA MET A 1 -10.52 57.99 -29.82
C MET A 1 -10.87 56.80 -28.96
N ILE A 2 -10.54 55.61 -29.44
CA ILE A 2 -10.83 54.31 -28.82
C ILE A 2 -9.66 54.01 -27.87
N PHE A 3 -9.95 53.81 -26.59
CA PHE A 3 -8.96 53.35 -25.61
C PHE A 3 -8.80 51.84 -25.74
N SER A 4 -7.59 51.43 -26.10
CA SER A 4 -7.11 50.05 -26.19
C SER A 4 -6.65 49.59 -24.81
N CYS A 5 -7.29 48.54 -24.28
CA CYS A 5 -6.81 47.83 -23.10
C CYS A 5 -5.69 46.86 -23.53
N GLY A 6 -4.52 47.02 -22.91
CA GLY A 6 -3.40 46.09 -23.01
C GLY A 6 -3.79 44.73 -22.44
N GLY A 7 -3.64 43.70 -23.27
CA GLY A 7 -3.78 42.31 -22.84
C GLY A 7 -2.62 41.96 -21.91
N ASN A 8 -2.96 41.62 -20.67
CA ASN A 8 -2.13 40.71 -19.90
C ASN A 8 -2.14 39.38 -20.64
N SER A 9 -0.98 39.00 -21.17
CA SER A 9 -0.68 37.63 -21.57
C SER A 9 -0.80 36.74 -20.33
N SER A 10 -2.00 36.21 -20.12
CA SER A 10 -2.18 34.99 -19.37
C SER A 10 -1.36 33.92 -20.08
N GLU A 11 -0.24 33.56 -19.45
CA GLU A 11 0.44 32.30 -19.72
C GLU A 11 -0.63 31.21 -19.70
N LYS A 12 -0.89 30.65 -20.87
CA LYS A 12 -1.66 29.42 -20.99
C LYS A 12 -0.87 28.37 -20.23
N ALA A 13 -1.31 28.03 -19.02
CA ALA A 13 -0.98 26.75 -18.44
C ALA A 13 -1.41 25.70 -19.46
N GLU A 14 -0.45 24.97 -20.03
CA GLU A 14 -0.72 23.82 -20.89
C GLU A 14 -1.57 22.83 -20.08
N SER A 15 -2.87 22.81 -20.35
CA SER A 15 -3.83 21.83 -19.82
C SER A 15 -3.68 20.50 -20.57
N GLY A 16 -2.45 20.02 -20.74
CA GLY A 16 -2.12 18.76 -21.39
C GLY A 16 -2.14 17.61 -20.38
N ASN A 17 -2.51 16.43 -20.83
CA ASN A 17 -2.32 15.20 -20.07
C ASN A 17 -0.82 14.93 -19.93
N PHE A 18 -0.27 14.94 -18.71
CA PHE A 18 1.15 14.68 -18.46
C PHE A 18 1.65 13.33 -19.04
N LEU A 19 0.74 12.38 -19.29
CA LEU A 19 1.05 11.06 -19.83
C LEU A 19 0.78 10.90 -21.33
N GLU A 20 0.55 11.98 -22.08
CA GLU A 20 0.18 11.92 -23.51
C GLU A 20 1.19 11.15 -24.37
N ASN A 21 2.48 11.28 -24.10
CA ASN A 21 3.56 10.59 -24.82
C ASN A 21 4.24 9.50 -23.97
N LEU A 22 3.52 8.96 -22.98
CA LEU A 22 4.06 7.96 -22.06
C LEU A 22 4.60 6.75 -22.83
N THR A 23 5.88 6.47 -22.63
CA THR A 23 6.51 5.20 -23.01
C THR A 23 7.25 4.64 -21.81
N PHE A 24 7.47 3.33 -21.78
CA PHE A 24 8.26 2.72 -20.73
C PHE A 24 9.07 1.52 -21.23
N THR A 25 10.19 1.29 -20.57
CA THR A 25 10.99 0.08 -20.74
C THR A 25 11.04 -0.68 -19.43
N VAL A 26 11.13 -2.00 -19.52
CA VAL A 26 11.26 -2.87 -18.34
C VAL A 26 12.55 -3.65 -18.45
N ASP A 27 13.43 -3.49 -17.48
CA ASP A 27 14.60 -4.35 -17.27
C ASP A 27 14.33 -5.28 -16.08
N THR A 28 15.06 -6.37 -15.97
CA THR A 28 15.00 -7.26 -14.80
C THR A 28 16.39 -7.35 -14.17
N VAL A 29 16.48 -6.94 -12.91
CA VAL A 29 17.69 -7.09 -12.11
C VAL A 29 17.47 -8.20 -11.08
N VAL A 30 18.54 -8.90 -10.71
CA VAL A 30 18.49 -10.02 -9.77
C VAL A 30 19.49 -9.74 -8.66
N VAL A 31 19.05 -9.94 -7.41
CA VAL A 31 19.90 -9.83 -6.22
C VAL A 31 20.75 -11.09 -6.14
N ASN A 32 22.05 -10.91 -5.93
CA ASN A 32 22.98 -11.99 -5.64
C ASN A 32 23.06 -12.22 -4.11
N PRO A 33 22.49 -13.30 -3.58
CA PRO A 33 22.55 -13.57 -2.15
C PRO A 33 23.88 -14.20 -1.71
N GLY A 34 24.80 -14.49 -2.64
CA GLY A 34 26.02 -15.26 -2.37
C GLY A 34 25.67 -16.71 -2.01
N ASP A 35 26.20 -17.20 -0.88
CA ASP A 35 25.92 -18.55 -0.38
C ASP A 35 24.69 -18.62 0.56
N LYS A 36 24.02 -17.49 0.77
CA LYS A 36 22.86 -17.38 1.66
C LYS A 36 21.54 -17.52 0.88
N ILE A 37 20.44 -17.74 1.60
CA ILE A 37 19.10 -17.86 1.00
C ILE A 37 18.24 -16.67 1.47
N ILE A 38 17.52 -16.08 0.52
CA ILE A 38 16.42 -15.15 0.80
C ILE A 38 15.12 -15.95 0.68
N ASN A 39 14.36 -16.10 1.76
CA ASN A 39 13.10 -16.83 1.73
C ASN A 39 12.01 -15.99 1.03
N LEU A 40 11.63 -16.41 -0.18
CA LEU A 40 10.61 -15.76 -1.02
C LEU A 40 9.29 -16.54 -1.11
N SER A 41 9.04 -17.48 -0.19
CA SER A 41 7.82 -18.30 -0.17
C SER A 41 6.52 -17.47 -0.13
N TYR A 42 6.59 -16.25 0.40
CA TYR A 42 5.50 -15.26 0.43
C TYR A 42 5.81 -14.00 -0.38
N GLY A 43 6.68 -14.12 -1.39
CA GLY A 43 7.27 -12.97 -2.08
C GLY A 43 8.14 -12.15 -1.14
N LEU A 44 8.07 -10.81 -1.24
CA LEU A 44 8.74 -9.93 -0.28
C LEU A 44 8.11 -9.92 1.12
N GLY A 45 6.88 -10.42 1.27
CA GLY A 45 6.19 -10.47 2.57
C GLY A 45 6.22 -9.13 3.31
N VAL A 46 6.62 -9.17 4.58
CA VAL A 46 6.85 -7.98 5.41
C VAL A 46 8.22 -7.40 5.06
N SER A 47 8.21 -6.19 4.48
CA SER A 47 9.42 -5.51 4.03
C SER A 47 9.30 -3.99 4.16
N ALA A 48 10.45 -3.32 4.27
CA ALA A 48 10.55 -1.87 4.42
C ALA A 48 11.81 -1.35 3.72
N LEU A 49 11.73 -0.17 3.11
CA LEU A 49 12.88 0.51 2.53
C LEU A 49 13.57 1.38 3.58
N SER A 50 14.90 1.46 3.52
CA SER A 50 15.63 2.54 4.17
C SER A 50 15.19 3.89 3.62
N LEU A 51 15.37 4.94 4.43
CA LEU A 51 14.97 6.30 4.08
C LEU A 51 15.70 6.82 2.83
N ASP A 52 16.95 6.42 2.65
CA ASP A 52 17.75 6.73 1.46
C ASP A 52 17.50 5.76 0.29
N ARG A 53 16.61 4.77 0.47
CA ARG A 53 16.20 3.75 -0.51
C ARG A 53 17.36 2.91 -1.05
N LYS A 54 18.47 2.83 -0.33
CA LYS A 54 19.61 1.95 -0.67
C LYS A 54 19.43 0.53 -0.15
N TYR A 55 18.65 0.36 0.90
CA TYR A 55 18.39 -0.96 1.49
C TYR A 55 16.90 -1.30 1.44
N LEU A 56 16.63 -2.56 1.10
CA LEU A 56 15.36 -3.21 1.37
C LEU A 56 15.58 -4.18 2.53
N TYR A 57 14.85 -3.98 3.61
CA TYR A 57 14.77 -4.90 4.72
C TYR A 57 13.59 -5.84 4.49
N GLN A 58 13.80 -7.14 4.57
CA GLN A 58 12.75 -8.15 4.43
C GLN A 58 12.82 -9.15 5.58
N LEU A 59 11.69 -9.34 6.27
CA LEU A 59 11.57 -10.33 7.32
C LEU A 59 11.38 -11.73 6.70
N ASP A 60 12.27 -12.66 7.04
CA ASP A 60 12.06 -14.09 6.84
C ASP A 60 11.23 -14.65 8.01
N PRO A 61 9.93 -14.96 7.78
CA PRO A 61 9.05 -15.40 8.86
C PRO A 61 9.34 -16.82 9.35
N ASN A 62 10.10 -17.63 8.60
CA ASN A 62 10.37 -19.02 8.99
C ASN A 62 11.63 -19.14 9.87
N ASN A 63 12.59 -18.22 9.68
CA ASN A 63 13.85 -18.24 10.39
C ASN A 63 13.98 -17.10 11.41
N THR A 64 13.04 -16.14 11.42
CA THR A 64 13.07 -14.95 12.30
C THR A 64 14.36 -14.14 12.13
N HIS A 65 14.70 -13.84 10.87
CA HIS A 65 15.81 -12.94 10.54
C HIS A 65 15.32 -11.84 9.62
N ILE A 66 15.97 -10.67 9.70
CA ILE A 66 15.77 -9.58 8.74
C ILE A 66 16.93 -9.57 7.75
N ASN A 67 16.60 -9.77 6.48
CA ASN A 67 17.50 -9.68 5.36
C ASN A 67 17.71 -8.21 5.00
N ALA A 68 18.95 -7.73 4.98
CA ALA A 68 19.32 -6.41 4.49
C ALA A 68 19.88 -6.53 3.07
N ILE A 69 19.04 -6.16 2.10
CA ILE A 69 19.33 -6.26 0.68
C ILE A 69 19.79 -4.89 0.19
N ASN A 70 21.01 -4.82 -0.32
CA ASN A 70 21.57 -3.62 -0.93
C ASN A 70 21.05 -3.47 -2.36
N LEU A 71 20.26 -2.43 -2.60
CA LEU A 71 19.62 -2.16 -3.88
C LEU A 71 20.55 -1.48 -4.89
N ASP A 72 21.69 -0.93 -4.44
CA ASP A 72 22.70 -0.34 -5.32
C ASP A 72 23.66 -1.40 -5.88
N GLN A 73 24.07 -2.33 -5.03
CA GLN A 73 24.98 -3.43 -5.40
C GLN A 73 24.23 -4.70 -5.83
N LEU A 74 22.91 -4.77 -5.58
CA LEU A 74 22.08 -5.95 -5.79
C LEU A 74 22.63 -7.18 -5.05
N THR A 75 22.93 -7.02 -3.76
CA THR A 75 23.50 -8.06 -2.90
C THR A 75 22.73 -8.22 -1.59
N LEU A 76 22.76 -9.42 -1.03
CA LEU A 76 22.39 -9.62 0.37
C LEU A 76 23.59 -9.31 1.27
N ASP A 77 23.60 -8.13 1.88
CA ASP A 77 24.74 -7.69 2.69
C ASP A 77 24.75 -8.40 4.05
N GLN A 78 23.59 -8.50 4.70
CA GLN A 78 23.49 -9.07 6.05
C GLN A 78 22.15 -9.75 6.32
N GLN A 79 22.16 -10.72 7.25
CA GLN A 79 20.96 -11.30 7.84
C GLN A 79 21.05 -11.09 9.36
N TYR A 80 20.15 -10.29 9.90
CA TYR A 80 20.12 -9.95 11.31
C TYR A 80 19.22 -10.93 12.06
N PRO A 81 19.72 -11.67 13.06
CA PRO A 81 18.90 -12.56 13.87
C PRO A 81 17.97 -11.76 14.78
N PHE A 82 16.72 -12.20 14.87
CA PHE A 82 15.74 -11.73 15.83
C PHE A 82 15.19 -12.91 16.63
N GLU A 83 14.72 -12.64 17.83
CA GLU A 83 14.07 -13.63 18.68
C GLU A 83 12.55 -13.45 18.59
N GLU A 84 11.78 -14.54 18.60
CA GLU A 84 10.32 -14.45 18.70
C GLU A 84 9.88 -14.18 20.15
N GLU A 85 10.53 -14.85 21.10
CA GLU A 85 10.25 -14.77 22.53
C GLU A 85 11.36 -14.06 23.31
N GLY A 86 11.16 -13.87 24.62
CA GLY A 86 12.16 -13.27 25.51
C GLY A 86 12.08 -11.74 25.61
N PRO A 87 13.00 -11.10 26.34
CA PRO A 87 12.95 -9.65 26.56
C PRO A 87 13.04 -8.86 25.25
N ASN A 88 13.78 -9.37 24.27
CA ASN A 88 13.95 -8.79 22.94
C ASN A 88 13.00 -9.40 21.88
N GLY A 89 12.11 -10.29 22.29
CA GLY A 89 11.21 -11.00 21.37
C GLY A 89 10.32 -10.05 20.57
N ILE A 90 10.23 -10.27 19.25
CA ILE A 90 9.37 -9.51 18.34
C ILE A 90 7.93 -10.02 18.33
N GLY A 91 7.67 -11.19 18.92
CA GLY A 91 6.37 -11.86 18.91
C GLY A 91 6.08 -12.59 17.60
N PRO A 92 5.00 -13.41 17.59
CA PRO A 92 4.60 -14.16 16.41
C PRO A 92 3.90 -13.25 15.39
N LEU A 93 3.83 -13.74 14.14
CA LEU A 93 2.99 -13.17 13.08
C LEU A 93 3.16 -11.65 12.93
N ILE A 94 4.36 -11.22 12.55
CA ILE A 94 4.59 -9.82 12.17
C ILE A 94 3.88 -9.55 10.84
N PHE A 95 3.16 -8.44 10.76
CA PHE A 95 2.42 -8.03 9.56
C PHE A 95 2.87 -6.69 8.99
N GLU A 96 3.65 -5.93 9.76
CA GLU A 96 4.08 -4.58 9.39
C GLU A 96 5.51 -4.31 9.88
N MET A 97 6.28 -3.62 9.05
CA MET A 97 7.63 -3.17 9.35
C MET A 97 7.85 -1.78 8.76
N GLN A 98 8.45 -0.88 9.54
CA GLN A 98 8.84 0.46 9.06
C GLN A 98 10.25 0.80 9.55
N ILE A 99 10.97 1.58 8.74
CA ILE A 99 12.23 2.20 9.13
C ILE A 99 11.92 3.59 9.68
N MET A 100 12.40 3.88 10.89
CA MET A 100 12.17 5.14 11.59
C MET A 100 13.28 6.16 11.27
N ASP A 101 13.09 7.44 11.64
CA ASP A 101 14.08 8.51 11.39
C ASP A 101 15.43 8.31 12.10
N ASN A 102 15.42 7.55 13.19
CA ASN A 102 16.61 7.14 13.94
C ASN A 102 17.17 5.78 13.50
N GLU A 103 16.76 5.27 12.34
CA GLU A 103 17.16 3.97 11.77
C GLU A 103 16.73 2.74 12.58
N GLU A 104 15.89 2.93 13.60
CA GLU A 104 15.23 1.82 14.30
C GLU A 104 14.17 1.16 13.42
N LEU A 105 13.88 -0.09 13.73
CA LEU A 105 12.83 -0.90 13.12
C LEU A 105 11.58 -0.85 13.99
N TYR A 106 10.50 -0.29 13.45
CA TYR A 106 9.18 -0.55 13.99
C TYR A 106 8.68 -1.89 13.46
N LEU A 107 8.31 -2.80 14.36
CA LEU A 107 7.69 -4.08 14.04
C LEU A 107 6.32 -4.16 14.73
N CYS A 108 5.32 -4.56 13.95
CA CYS A 108 3.95 -4.71 14.42
C CYS A 108 3.37 -6.07 13.99
N GLY A 109 2.90 -6.82 14.98
CA GLY A 109 2.28 -8.13 14.84
C GLY A 109 0.90 -8.18 15.46
N TYR A 110 0.47 -9.38 15.84
CA TYR A 110 -0.85 -9.61 16.42
C TYR A 110 -1.02 -9.01 17.83
N ASP A 111 0.03 -9.12 18.64
CA ASP A 111 0.07 -8.65 20.02
C ASP A 111 1.38 -7.95 20.40
N SER A 112 2.20 -7.64 19.40
CA SER A 112 3.50 -7.00 19.56
C SER A 112 3.58 -5.69 18.77
N TYR A 113 3.96 -4.63 19.46
CA TYR A 113 4.23 -3.32 18.88
C TYR A 113 5.50 -2.77 19.50
N GLY A 114 6.57 -2.68 18.74
CA GLY A 114 7.84 -2.24 19.32
C GLY A 114 8.80 -1.60 18.34
N LEU A 115 9.75 -0.86 18.91
CA LEU A 115 10.93 -0.37 18.24
C LEU A 115 12.11 -1.25 18.60
N TYR A 116 12.91 -1.59 17.61
CA TYR A 116 14.05 -2.47 17.73
C TYR A 116 15.25 -1.89 16.99
N THR A 117 16.46 -2.16 17.47
CA THR A 117 17.67 -1.93 16.68
C THR A 117 17.76 -2.99 15.57
N LEU A 118 18.59 -2.73 14.55
CA LEU A 118 18.89 -3.74 13.52
C LEU A 118 19.54 -5.00 14.11
N GLN A 119 20.16 -4.92 15.29
CA GLN A 119 20.77 -6.04 16.00
C GLN A 119 19.76 -6.87 16.82
N GLY A 120 18.47 -6.53 16.78
CA GLY A 120 17.43 -7.26 17.49
C GLY A 120 17.23 -6.84 18.93
N GLU A 121 17.82 -5.73 19.38
CA GLU A 121 17.59 -5.23 20.74
C GLU A 121 16.30 -4.40 20.78
N LYS A 122 15.42 -4.70 21.75
CA LYS A 122 14.17 -3.96 21.93
C LYS A 122 14.43 -2.62 22.59
N VAL A 123 14.11 -1.54 21.88
CA VAL A 123 14.23 -0.16 22.35
C VAL A 123 12.97 0.26 23.12
N LYS A 124 11.80 -0.08 22.59
CA LYS A 124 10.51 0.35 23.15
C LYS A 124 9.40 -0.64 22.84
N THR A 125 8.49 -0.81 23.79
CA THR A 125 7.18 -1.44 23.58
C THR A 125 6.10 -0.37 23.67
N PHE A 126 5.11 -0.41 22.77
CA PHE A 126 3.94 0.45 22.86
C PHE A 126 2.80 -0.28 23.56
N ASN A 127 2.34 0.26 24.69
CA ASN A 127 1.21 -0.28 25.44
C ASN A 127 -0.07 0.46 25.07
N LEU A 128 -0.95 -0.21 24.31
CA LEU A 128 -2.20 0.39 23.83
C LEU A 128 -3.30 0.45 24.90
N ASN A 129 -3.14 -0.26 26.02
CA ASN A 129 -4.11 -0.25 27.12
C ASN A 129 -4.16 1.09 27.88
N GLU A 130 -3.18 1.95 27.66
CA GLU A 130 -3.08 3.27 28.31
C GLU A 130 -3.69 4.39 27.46
N ILE A 131 -4.21 4.07 26.27
CA ILE A 131 -4.79 5.06 25.35
C ILE A 131 -6.23 5.36 25.74
N GLU A 132 -6.51 6.62 26.01
CA GLU A 132 -7.87 7.13 26.28
C GLU A 132 -8.54 7.63 24.99
N GLY A 133 -9.87 7.79 24.99
CA GLY A 133 -10.60 8.45 23.90
C GLY A 133 -11.10 7.55 22.76
N ILE A 134 -10.71 6.27 22.75
CA ILE A 134 -11.33 5.25 21.90
C ILE A 134 -11.76 4.08 22.80
N GLU A 135 -13.06 3.83 22.89
CA GLU A 135 -13.60 2.72 23.68
C GLU A 135 -13.30 1.37 23.01
N GLY A 136 -13.02 0.34 23.80
CA GLY A 136 -12.80 -1.02 23.26
C GLY A 136 -11.52 -1.17 22.44
N LEU A 137 -10.53 -0.29 22.64
CA LEU A 137 -9.19 -0.45 22.10
C LEU A 137 -8.56 -1.71 22.68
N ASP A 138 -8.55 -2.76 21.87
CA ASP A 138 -7.63 -3.86 22.03
C ASP A 138 -6.91 -4.11 20.70
N ASN A 139 -5.95 -5.03 20.75
CA ASN A 139 -5.15 -5.42 19.59
C ASN A 139 -6.02 -5.97 18.44
N PHE A 140 -7.19 -6.52 18.74
CA PHE A 140 -8.13 -7.04 17.73
C PHE A 140 -8.87 -5.92 17.03
N THR A 141 -9.27 -4.88 17.77
CA THR A 141 -10.02 -3.74 17.24
C THR A 141 -9.15 -2.90 16.32
N LEU A 142 -7.90 -2.59 16.70
CA LEU A 142 -6.99 -1.80 15.87
C LEU A 142 -6.39 -2.60 14.70
N GLY A 143 -6.40 -3.93 14.79
CA GLY A 143 -5.84 -4.84 13.82
C GLY A 143 -4.31 -4.86 13.80
N PRO A 144 -3.71 -5.82 13.08
CA PRO A 144 -2.27 -6.07 13.19
C PRO A 144 -1.39 -5.25 12.23
N ARG A 145 -1.95 -4.23 11.55
CA ARG A 145 -1.26 -3.40 10.55
C ARG A 145 -1.28 -1.92 10.94
N ILE A 146 -0.90 -1.65 12.18
CA ILE A 146 -0.80 -0.28 12.70
C ILE A 146 0.42 0.38 12.06
N LYS A 147 0.27 1.60 11.56
CA LYS A 147 1.38 2.42 11.08
C LYS A 147 1.84 3.36 12.18
N LEU A 148 3.15 3.53 12.31
CA LEU A 148 3.78 4.51 13.18
C LEU A 148 4.33 5.66 12.33
N SER A 149 4.00 6.90 12.70
CA SER A 149 4.65 8.11 12.16
C SER A 149 6.18 8.04 12.32
N ARG A 150 6.95 8.61 11.40
CA ARG A 150 8.42 8.43 11.36
C ARG A 150 9.16 8.92 12.61
N ASN A 151 8.57 9.88 13.32
CA ASN A 151 9.08 10.38 14.61
C ASN A 151 8.64 9.54 15.83
N GLY A 152 7.76 8.57 15.64
CA GLY A 152 7.28 7.68 16.71
C GLY A 152 6.19 8.27 17.61
N ASN A 153 5.57 9.39 17.25
CA ASN A 153 4.63 10.11 18.12
C ASN A 153 3.16 9.75 17.87
N PHE A 154 2.82 9.36 16.66
CA PHE A 154 1.47 8.98 16.26
C PHE A 154 1.39 7.57 15.71
N MET A 155 0.33 6.85 16.10
CA MET A 155 -0.09 5.59 15.51
C MET A 155 -1.38 5.75 14.72
N PHE A 156 -1.47 5.02 13.61
CA PHE A 156 -2.61 5.03 12.72
C PHE A 156 -3.06 3.61 12.39
N SER A 157 -4.35 3.35 12.46
CA SER A 157 -4.92 2.08 12.04
C SER A 157 -6.33 2.26 11.48
N MET A 158 -6.92 1.17 11.01
CA MET A 158 -8.27 1.19 10.43
C MET A 158 -9.17 0.16 11.10
N PRO A 159 -9.67 0.43 12.32
CA PRO A 159 -10.63 -0.43 12.97
C PRO A 159 -11.90 -0.57 12.11
N ARG A 160 -12.44 -1.79 12.10
CA ARG A 160 -13.67 -2.13 11.38
C ARG A 160 -14.74 -2.57 12.35
N ASP A 161 -15.90 -1.91 12.30
CA ASP A 161 -17.11 -2.42 12.92
C ASP A 161 -17.74 -3.47 11.99
N ARG A 162 -17.83 -4.72 12.45
CA ARG A 162 -18.43 -5.80 11.65
C ARG A 162 -19.96 -5.83 11.73
N VAL A 163 -20.55 -5.24 12.78
CA VAL A 163 -22.00 -5.18 12.97
C VAL A 163 -22.58 -4.09 12.08
N GLU A 164 -22.04 -2.89 12.17
CA GLU A 164 -22.46 -1.74 11.33
C GLU A 164 -21.83 -1.78 9.94
N ASN A 165 -20.84 -2.64 9.72
CA ASN A 165 -20.07 -2.76 8.47
C ASN A 165 -19.43 -1.43 8.05
N THR A 166 -18.90 -0.69 9.02
CA THR A 166 -18.21 0.60 8.82
C THR A 166 -16.72 0.45 9.05
N ILE A 167 -15.95 1.43 8.58
CA ILE A 167 -14.52 1.53 8.81
C ILE A 167 -14.17 2.96 9.18
N GLU A 168 -13.26 3.11 10.14
CA GLU A 168 -12.82 4.40 10.65
C GLU A 168 -11.29 4.48 10.60
N LEU A 169 -10.75 5.69 10.59
CA LEU A 169 -9.33 5.93 10.78
C LEU A 169 -9.10 6.21 12.27
N ALA A 170 -8.41 5.28 12.94
CA ALA A 170 -7.94 5.52 14.30
C ALA A 170 -6.65 6.34 14.24
N VAL A 171 -6.62 7.41 15.04
CA VAL A 171 -5.45 8.27 15.23
C VAL A 171 -5.13 8.25 16.72
N ILE A 172 -3.93 7.82 17.07
CA ILE A 172 -3.46 7.72 18.45
C ILE A 172 -2.23 8.58 18.61
N ASP A 173 -2.27 9.52 19.54
CA ASP A 173 -1.15 10.31 20.01
C ASP A 173 -0.51 9.60 21.21
N LEU A 174 0.74 9.16 21.03
CA LEU A 174 1.52 8.40 22.00
C LEU A 174 2.15 9.29 23.08
N GLU A 175 2.25 10.60 22.85
CA GLU A 175 2.74 11.56 23.85
C GLU A 175 1.62 11.88 24.85
N THR A 176 0.44 12.21 24.34
CA THR A 176 -0.73 12.54 25.18
C THR A 176 -1.52 11.32 25.64
N LYS A 177 -1.21 10.14 25.09
CA LYS A 177 -1.94 8.88 25.32
C LYS A 177 -3.44 9.00 25.02
N SER A 178 -3.77 9.71 23.96
CA SER A 178 -5.14 9.94 23.54
C SER A 178 -5.36 9.45 22.11
N GLY A 179 -6.56 8.98 21.84
CA GLY A 179 -6.98 8.50 20.54
C GLY A 179 -8.32 9.10 20.11
N LYS A 180 -8.56 9.07 18.81
CA LYS A 180 -9.86 9.37 18.21
C LYS A 180 -10.13 8.51 16.97
N LEU A 181 -11.40 8.37 16.65
CA LEU A 181 -11.87 7.73 15.42
C LEU A 181 -12.39 8.79 14.45
N LEU A 182 -11.89 8.77 13.23
CA LEU A 182 -12.31 9.65 12.15
C LEU A 182 -13.12 8.85 11.12
N LYS A 183 -14.31 9.33 10.79
CA LYS A 183 -15.16 8.71 9.78
C LYS A 183 -14.55 8.86 8.39
N ILE A 184 -14.48 7.74 7.66
CA ILE A 184 -13.96 7.66 6.29
C ILE A 184 -14.97 6.98 5.35
N PRO A 185 -16.22 7.48 5.25
CA PRO A 185 -17.31 6.79 4.54
C PRO A 185 -17.01 6.51 3.06
N ALA A 186 -16.15 7.32 2.41
CA ALA A 186 -15.73 7.03 1.04
C ALA A 186 -15.02 5.67 0.90
N MET A 187 -14.44 5.12 1.97
CA MET A 187 -13.74 3.84 1.95
C MET A 187 -14.69 2.64 2.09
N GLU A 188 -15.89 2.84 2.65
CA GLU A 188 -16.87 1.79 2.90
C GLU A 188 -17.38 1.13 1.60
N LYS A 189 -17.27 1.82 0.46
CA LYS A 189 -17.57 1.27 -0.87
C LYS A 189 -16.82 -0.03 -1.16
N ALA A 190 -15.59 -0.19 -0.67
CA ALA A 190 -14.85 -1.45 -0.85
C ALA A 190 -15.46 -2.61 -0.07
N LEU A 191 -16.16 -2.34 1.03
CA LEU A 191 -16.85 -3.36 1.82
C LEU A 191 -18.05 -3.96 1.08
N ASP A 192 -18.54 -3.29 0.04
CA ASP A 192 -19.60 -3.83 -0.82
C ASP A 192 -19.15 -4.97 -1.73
N TYR A 193 -17.84 -5.14 -1.88
CA TYR A 193 -17.24 -6.14 -2.75
C TYR A 193 -16.58 -7.28 -1.96
N ASN A 194 -17.02 -7.50 -0.71
CA ASN A 194 -16.60 -8.62 0.11
C ASN A 194 -17.51 -9.84 -0.12
N LEU A 195 -16.90 -10.97 -0.45
CA LEU A 195 -17.54 -12.28 -0.61
C LEU A 195 -16.97 -13.27 0.39
N GLU A 196 -17.85 -14.06 0.98
CA GLU A 196 -17.51 -15.17 1.87
C GLU A 196 -18.31 -16.41 1.44
N PHE A 197 -17.62 -17.53 1.25
CA PHE A 197 -18.25 -18.82 1.02
C PHE A 197 -17.70 -19.88 1.97
N ARG A 198 -18.57 -20.49 2.78
CA ARG A 198 -18.21 -21.54 3.73
C ARG A 198 -18.49 -22.92 3.16
N MET A 199 -17.47 -23.77 3.13
CA MET A 199 -17.53 -25.17 2.75
C MET A 199 -17.01 -26.05 3.88
N GLY A 200 -17.91 -26.52 4.75
CA GLY A 200 -17.55 -27.25 5.97
C GLY A 200 -16.66 -26.38 6.87
N ASN A 201 -15.41 -26.83 7.10
CA ASN A 201 -14.42 -26.10 7.90
C ASN A 201 -13.55 -25.13 7.09
N THR A 202 -13.71 -25.06 5.78
CA THR A 202 -12.96 -24.14 4.92
C THR A 202 -13.81 -22.94 4.57
N THR A 203 -13.23 -21.74 4.62
CA THR A 203 -13.89 -20.53 4.15
C THR A 203 -13.07 -19.90 3.04
N GLN A 204 -13.72 -19.58 1.92
CA GLN A 204 -13.14 -18.84 0.82
C GLN A 204 -13.58 -17.38 0.91
N PHE A 205 -12.63 -16.47 0.75
CA PHE A 205 -12.84 -15.03 0.85
C PHE A 205 -12.36 -14.33 -0.43
N TYR A 206 -13.12 -13.34 -0.86
CA TYR A 206 -12.68 -12.29 -1.78
C TYR A 206 -13.09 -10.95 -1.17
N GLY A 207 -12.27 -9.92 -1.36
CA GLY A 207 -12.59 -8.59 -0.86
C GLY A 207 -11.76 -7.52 -1.54
N ASP A 208 -12.39 -6.38 -1.75
CA ASP A 208 -11.69 -5.18 -2.17
C ASP A 208 -10.87 -4.63 -0.99
N VAL A 209 -9.72 -4.05 -1.31
CA VAL A 209 -8.73 -3.66 -0.30
C VAL A 209 -8.98 -2.22 0.12
N ILE A 210 -8.89 -1.97 1.42
CA ILE A 210 -8.74 -0.63 2.00
C ILE A 210 -7.33 -0.58 2.60
N SER A 211 -6.58 0.47 2.29
CA SER A 211 -5.18 0.60 2.66
C SER A 211 -4.91 1.92 3.35
N ILE A 212 -4.03 1.87 4.35
CA ILE A 212 -3.37 3.02 4.92
C ILE A 212 -1.91 3.01 4.47
N SER A 213 -1.46 4.13 3.91
CA SER A 213 -0.08 4.34 3.48
C SER A 213 0.47 5.55 4.21
N LEU A 214 1.58 5.36 4.92
CA LEU A 214 2.36 6.47 5.44
C LEU A 214 3.49 6.73 4.46
N ILE A 215 3.38 7.82 3.69
CA ILE A 215 4.33 8.17 2.64
C ILE A 215 4.89 9.55 2.94
N GLU A 216 6.19 9.63 3.18
CA GLU A 216 6.80 10.80 3.82
C GLU A 216 6.04 11.10 5.13
N ASP A 217 5.44 12.29 5.25
CA ASP A 217 4.62 12.69 6.40
C ASP A 217 3.11 12.67 6.10
N LEU A 218 2.69 12.05 4.98
CA LEU A 218 1.28 11.97 4.59
C LEU A 218 0.68 10.65 5.04
N VAL A 219 -0.45 10.74 5.75
CA VAL A 219 -1.29 9.58 6.10
C VAL A 219 -2.39 9.48 5.05
N LEU A 220 -2.17 8.61 4.06
CA LEU A 220 -3.09 8.40 2.95
C LEU A 220 -3.95 7.17 3.19
N VAL A 221 -5.27 7.32 3.12
CA VAL A 221 -6.22 6.20 3.15
C VAL A 221 -6.91 6.10 1.79
N SER A 222 -6.82 4.92 1.19
CA SER A 222 -7.39 4.66 -0.13
C SER A 222 -8.05 3.29 -0.17
N ASN A 223 -8.84 3.03 -1.21
CA ASN A 223 -9.44 1.72 -1.42
C ASN A 223 -9.39 1.32 -2.89
N SER A 224 -9.75 0.07 -3.19
CA SER A 224 -9.73 -0.43 -4.56
C SER A 224 -11.03 -0.30 -5.34
N ALA A 225 -12.12 0.11 -4.71
CA ALA A 225 -13.45 0.19 -5.32
C ALA A 225 -13.79 1.59 -5.86
N ASN A 226 -13.07 2.64 -5.45
CA ASN A 226 -13.20 3.98 -6.00
C ASN A 226 -11.86 4.74 -6.05
N ASN A 227 -11.87 5.85 -6.77
CA ASN A 227 -10.70 6.68 -6.98
C ASN A 227 -10.39 7.62 -5.79
N LYS A 228 -11.23 7.67 -4.75
CA LYS A 228 -11.12 8.65 -3.68
C LYS A 228 -9.94 8.33 -2.75
N VAL A 229 -9.36 9.37 -2.18
CA VAL A 229 -8.23 9.27 -1.26
C VAL A 229 -8.44 10.24 -0.11
N TYR A 230 -8.35 9.76 1.13
CA TYR A 230 -8.21 10.64 2.28
C TYR A 230 -6.74 10.95 2.53
N ASN A 231 -6.43 12.18 2.88
CA ASN A 231 -5.16 12.59 3.47
C ASN A 231 -5.43 13.15 4.87
N TYR A 232 -4.83 12.55 5.90
CA TYR A 232 -4.90 13.06 7.25
C TYR A 232 -3.60 13.81 7.61
N ASP A 233 -3.72 15.12 7.80
CA ASP A 233 -2.66 15.97 8.34
C ASP A 233 -2.76 15.91 9.88
N TYR A 234 -1.92 15.07 10.48
CA TYR A 234 -1.92 14.84 11.93
C TYR A 234 -1.29 16.00 12.71
N VAL A 235 -0.60 16.94 12.05
CA VAL A 235 -0.07 18.17 12.68
C VAL A 235 -1.17 19.22 12.78
N LYS A 236 -2.00 19.36 11.74
CA LYS A 236 -3.15 20.29 11.73
C LYS A 236 -4.43 19.69 12.28
N ASP A 237 -4.41 18.40 12.61
CA ASP A 237 -5.60 17.62 12.93
C ASP A 237 -6.73 17.80 11.91
N SER A 238 -6.43 17.55 10.64
CA SER A 238 -7.36 17.83 9.54
C SER A 238 -7.40 16.69 8.53
N LEU A 239 -8.62 16.22 8.23
CA LEU A 239 -8.88 15.17 7.26
C LEU A 239 -9.39 15.78 5.94
N TYR A 240 -8.68 15.53 4.85
CA TYR A 240 -9.03 16.02 3.51
C TYR A 240 -9.45 14.85 2.62
N LEU A 241 -10.56 15.01 1.90
CA LEU A 241 -10.99 14.05 0.88
C LEU A 241 -10.63 14.58 -0.51
N PHE A 242 -9.88 13.79 -1.25
CA PHE A 242 -9.63 13.98 -2.67
C PHE A 242 -10.56 13.06 -3.46
N ASP A 243 -11.31 13.67 -4.36
CA ASP A 243 -12.23 13.02 -5.30
C ASP A 243 -11.81 13.44 -6.71
N TYR A 244 -11.71 12.48 -7.61
CA TYR A 244 -11.13 12.71 -8.93
C TYR A 244 -12.17 12.45 -10.02
N ASP A 245 -11.96 13.10 -11.16
CA ASP A 245 -12.73 12.84 -12.37
C ASP A 245 -11.78 12.27 -13.43
N PHE A 246 -11.64 10.94 -13.44
CA PHE A 246 -10.83 10.24 -14.44
C PHE A 246 -11.63 10.13 -15.75
N ALA A 247 -11.00 10.44 -16.88
CA ALA A 247 -11.68 10.38 -18.18
C ALA A 247 -11.49 9.03 -18.87
N LEU A 248 -10.46 8.25 -18.52
CA LEU A 248 -10.19 6.94 -19.13
C LEU A 248 -10.97 5.77 -18.53
N VAL A 249 -11.40 5.86 -17.27
CA VAL A 249 -12.04 4.77 -16.54
C VAL A 249 -13.20 5.28 -15.68
N PRO A 250 -14.16 4.42 -15.29
CA PRO A 250 -15.12 4.78 -14.25
C PRO A 250 -14.43 5.18 -12.94
N ASN A 251 -14.97 6.18 -12.25
CA ASN A 251 -14.41 6.68 -10.97
C ASN A 251 -14.67 5.73 -9.78
N GLU A 252 -15.60 4.80 -9.92
CA GLU A 252 -15.89 3.75 -8.93
C GLU A 252 -16.50 2.50 -9.57
N LYS A 253 -16.49 1.40 -8.82
CA LYS A 253 -17.28 0.21 -9.14
C LYS A 253 -18.77 0.51 -8.99
N ASP A 254 -19.56 0.10 -9.98
CA ASP A 254 -20.98 0.43 -10.07
C ASP A 254 -21.88 -0.81 -10.20
N LYS A 255 -21.33 -1.97 -10.56
CA LYS A 255 -22.08 -3.23 -10.64
C LYS A 255 -22.07 -3.90 -9.28
N PRO A 256 -23.22 -4.07 -8.62
CA PRO A 256 -23.29 -4.78 -7.35
C PRO A 256 -22.98 -6.27 -7.53
N ILE A 257 -22.54 -6.90 -6.43
CA ILE A 257 -22.34 -8.35 -6.35
C ILE A 257 -23.26 -8.96 -5.28
N LYS A 258 -23.59 -10.24 -5.44
CA LYS A 258 -24.33 -11.00 -4.44
C LYS A 258 -23.38 -11.44 -3.32
N LYS A 259 -23.49 -10.81 -2.14
CA LYS A 259 -22.63 -11.10 -0.98
C LYS A 259 -22.87 -12.49 -0.38
N GLU A 260 -24.12 -12.96 -0.41
CA GLU A 260 -24.51 -14.28 0.10
C GLU A 260 -24.54 -15.31 -1.03
N VAL A 261 -23.56 -16.21 -1.06
CA VAL A 261 -23.44 -17.26 -2.08
C VAL A 261 -23.65 -18.65 -1.48
N SER A 262 -24.35 -19.50 -2.23
CA SER A 262 -24.75 -20.85 -1.78
C SER A 262 -23.89 -21.98 -2.35
N SER A 263 -23.00 -21.65 -3.29
CA SER A 263 -22.08 -22.61 -3.91
C SER A 263 -20.79 -21.94 -4.36
N ILE A 264 -19.76 -22.77 -4.59
CA ILE A 264 -18.49 -22.31 -5.16
C ILE A 264 -18.65 -21.72 -6.57
N GLU A 265 -19.65 -22.19 -7.33
CA GLU A 265 -19.91 -21.66 -8.67
C GLU A 265 -20.51 -20.25 -8.59
N GLU A 266 -21.47 -20.04 -7.68
CA GLU A 266 -21.98 -18.70 -7.39
C GLU A 266 -20.86 -17.77 -6.90
N PHE A 267 -20.02 -18.22 -5.96
CA PHE A 267 -18.86 -17.43 -5.50
C PHE A 267 -17.98 -16.97 -6.66
N ARG A 268 -17.64 -17.89 -7.58
CA ARG A 268 -16.79 -17.57 -8.73
C ARG A 268 -17.45 -16.59 -9.67
N ILE A 269 -18.75 -16.70 -9.93
CA ILE A 269 -19.48 -15.76 -10.80
C ILE A 269 -19.41 -14.35 -10.20
N GLU A 270 -19.71 -14.20 -8.91
CA GLU A 270 -19.68 -12.90 -8.23
C GLU A 270 -18.27 -12.32 -8.13
N GLU A 271 -17.25 -13.17 -7.91
CA GLU A 271 -15.84 -12.78 -7.96
C GLU A 271 -15.46 -12.23 -9.35
N GLN A 272 -15.92 -12.87 -10.43
CA GLN A 272 -15.67 -12.39 -11.80
C GLN A 272 -16.35 -11.03 -12.06
N ILE A 273 -17.57 -10.82 -11.54
CA ILE A 273 -18.25 -9.52 -11.63
C ILE A 273 -17.45 -8.44 -10.89
N ALA A 274 -16.94 -8.74 -9.69
CA ALA A 274 -16.14 -7.81 -8.92
C ALA A 274 -14.78 -7.47 -9.59
N LEU A 275 -14.10 -8.48 -10.13
CA LEU A 275 -12.79 -8.34 -10.79
C LEU A 275 -12.87 -7.73 -12.20
N GLY A 276 -14.01 -7.88 -12.87
CA GLY A 276 -14.30 -7.28 -14.18
C GLY A 276 -14.65 -5.79 -14.14
N GLN A 277 -14.51 -5.15 -12.99
CA GLN A 277 -14.69 -3.72 -12.80
C GLN A 277 -13.35 -3.05 -12.50
N ILE A 278 -13.33 -1.72 -12.51
CA ILE A 278 -12.13 -0.95 -12.19
C ILE A 278 -11.66 -1.26 -10.77
N TYR A 279 -10.39 -1.59 -10.65
CA TYR A 279 -9.64 -1.73 -9.41
C TYR A 279 -8.63 -0.59 -9.34
N PHE A 280 -8.55 0.09 -8.20
CA PHE A 280 -7.51 1.07 -7.93
C PHE A 280 -6.50 0.55 -6.91
N GLY A 281 -5.20 0.60 -7.24
CA GLY A 281 -4.12 0.22 -6.33
C GLY A 281 -3.80 1.32 -5.31
N ASN A 282 -2.76 1.08 -4.52
CA ASN A 282 -2.20 2.07 -3.60
C ASN A 282 -1.45 3.18 -4.35
N LEU A 283 -1.27 4.33 -3.70
CA LEU A 283 -0.36 5.37 -4.20
C LEU A 283 1.09 4.97 -3.96
N LEU A 284 1.94 5.23 -4.94
CA LEU A 284 3.39 5.03 -4.92
C LEU A 284 4.05 6.38 -5.13
N TYR A 285 5.03 6.73 -4.30
CA TYR A 285 5.67 8.03 -4.36
C TYR A 285 7.08 7.97 -4.92
N ASP A 286 7.29 8.78 -5.96
CA ASP A 286 8.59 9.07 -6.53
C ASP A 286 9.15 10.33 -5.87
N SER A 287 9.99 10.15 -4.85
CA SER A 287 10.64 11.24 -4.14
C SER A 287 11.62 12.02 -5.01
N GLY A 288 12.13 11.44 -6.11
CA GLY A 288 13.04 12.13 -7.03
C GLY A 288 12.33 13.20 -7.84
N ASN A 289 11.06 12.97 -8.18
CA ASN A 289 10.26 13.88 -9.01
C ASN A 289 9.07 14.54 -8.27
N ASN A 290 8.88 14.23 -6.99
CA ASN A 290 7.78 14.70 -6.13
C ASN A 290 6.39 14.42 -6.73
N ARG A 291 6.15 13.16 -7.11
CA ARG A 291 4.90 12.73 -7.76
C ARG A 291 4.39 11.43 -7.17
N PHE A 292 3.06 11.31 -7.16
CA PHE A 292 2.40 10.05 -6.83
C PHE A 292 1.93 9.35 -8.10
N PHE A 293 2.05 8.03 -8.09
CA PHE A 293 1.58 7.14 -9.14
C PHE A 293 0.58 6.18 -8.53
N ARG A 294 -0.53 5.94 -9.22
CA ARG A 294 -1.53 4.95 -8.82
C ARG A 294 -1.87 4.09 -10.02
N PHE A 295 -1.80 2.78 -9.84
CA PHE A 295 -2.14 1.83 -10.90
C PHE A 295 -3.62 1.47 -10.83
N GLY A 296 -4.26 1.38 -11.99
CA GLY A 296 -5.60 0.84 -12.15
C GLY A 296 -5.59 -0.45 -12.96
N ARG A 297 -6.59 -1.30 -12.79
CA ARG A 297 -6.82 -2.44 -13.70
C ARG A 297 -8.29 -2.78 -13.87
N VAL A 298 -8.61 -3.39 -15.00
CA VAL A 298 -9.85 -4.13 -15.25
C VAL A 298 -9.45 -5.52 -15.74
N LEU A 299 -9.88 -6.58 -15.06
CA LEU A 299 -9.54 -7.95 -15.48
C LEU A 299 -10.60 -8.53 -16.41
N GLY A 300 -10.16 -9.21 -17.45
CA GLY A 300 -11.01 -10.07 -18.26
C GLY A 300 -11.36 -11.39 -17.55
N PRO A 301 -12.25 -12.20 -18.16
CA PRO A 301 -12.61 -13.50 -17.64
C PRO A 301 -11.38 -14.40 -17.56
N LYS A 302 -11.36 -15.31 -16.58
CA LYS A 302 -10.31 -16.32 -16.49
C LYS A 302 -10.46 -17.31 -17.67
N VAL A 303 -9.39 -17.48 -18.45
CA VAL A 303 -9.34 -18.44 -19.57
C VAL A 303 -8.50 -19.64 -19.16
N GLY A 304 -9.14 -20.80 -19.00
CA GLY A 304 -8.48 -22.05 -18.62
C GLY A 304 -7.80 -22.00 -17.23
N GLU A 305 -6.70 -22.73 -17.09
CA GLU A 305 -5.94 -22.84 -15.83
C GLU A 305 -4.85 -21.76 -15.67
N SER A 306 -4.74 -20.82 -16.61
CA SER A 306 -3.73 -19.75 -16.54
C SER A 306 -3.83 -18.99 -15.21
N GLN A 307 -2.68 -18.77 -14.57
CA GLN A 307 -2.59 -17.93 -13.38
C GLN A 307 -2.73 -16.44 -13.72
N THR A 308 -2.41 -16.03 -14.95
CA THR A 308 -2.55 -14.65 -15.42
C THR A 308 -3.85 -14.47 -16.19
N ARG A 309 -4.65 -13.48 -15.78
CA ARG A 309 -5.84 -13.03 -16.52
C ARG A 309 -5.40 -11.93 -17.49
N ALA A 310 -5.96 -11.95 -18.70
CA ALA A 310 -5.87 -10.77 -19.57
C ALA A 310 -6.57 -9.60 -18.86
N GLY A 311 -6.07 -8.39 -19.04
CA GLY A 311 -6.64 -7.21 -18.41
C GLY A 311 -6.14 -5.94 -19.05
N GLU A 312 -6.87 -4.86 -18.80
CA GLU A 312 -6.45 -3.51 -19.13
C GLU A 312 -5.84 -2.87 -17.89
N TYR A 313 -4.73 -2.15 -18.09
CA TYR A 313 -3.99 -1.52 -17.01
C TYR A 313 -3.88 -0.03 -17.27
N PHE A 314 -3.98 0.75 -16.20
CA PHE A 314 -4.02 2.20 -16.24
C PHE A 314 -3.01 2.77 -15.25
N LEU A 315 -2.52 3.97 -15.54
CA LEU A 315 -1.65 4.74 -14.68
C LEU A 315 -2.26 6.12 -14.46
N PHE A 316 -2.36 6.54 -13.22
CA PHE A 316 -2.77 7.88 -12.81
C PHE A 316 -1.60 8.54 -12.10
N VAL A 317 -1.25 9.76 -12.49
CA VAL A 317 -0.16 10.53 -11.89
C VAL A 317 -0.69 11.80 -11.26
N PHE A 318 -0.24 12.06 -10.04
CA PHE A 318 -0.60 13.21 -9.23
C PHE A 318 0.65 14.01 -8.87
N ASP A 319 0.50 15.33 -8.76
CA ASP A 319 1.54 16.17 -8.18
C ASP A 319 1.66 15.96 -6.65
N LYS A 320 2.58 16.70 -6.02
CA LYS A 320 2.83 16.61 -4.57
C LYS A 320 1.65 17.08 -3.71
N GLU A 321 0.74 17.86 -4.28
CA GLU A 321 -0.52 18.29 -3.66
C GLU A 321 -1.69 17.31 -3.91
N LEU A 322 -1.39 16.12 -4.47
CA LEU A 322 -2.36 15.09 -4.86
C LEU A 322 -3.35 15.57 -5.93
N LYS A 323 -3.02 16.57 -6.74
CA LYS A 323 -3.83 16.94 -7.91
C LYS A 323 -3.50 16.00 -9.06
N LEU A 324 -4.52 15.47 -9.73
CA LEU A 324 -4.35 14.68 -10.95
C LEU A 324 -3.71 15.53 -12.05
N ILE A 325 -2.59 15.06 -12.60
CA ILE A 325 -1.85 15.71 -13.69
C ILE A 325 -1.78 14.87 -14.96
N GLY A 326 -2.05 13.56 -14.89
CA GLY A 326 -2.16 12.74 -16.09
C GLY A 326 -2.72 11.35 -15.86
N GLU A 327 -3.24 10.77 -16.93
CA GLU A 327 -3.81 9.42 -16.97
C GLU A 327 -3.46 8.73 -18.29
N ALA A 328 -3.14 7.44 -18.25
CA ALA A 328 -2.81 6.68 -19.45
C ALA A 328 -3.20 5.21 -19.30
N LYS A 329 -3.56 4.59 -20.42
CA LYS A 329 -3.60 3.14 -20.54
C LYS A 329 -2.18 2.62 -20.80
N LEU A 330 -1.76 1.60 -20.06
CA LEU A 330 -0.43 1.00 -20.17
C LEU A 330 -0.46 -0.20 -21.12
N GLU A 331 -0.16 0.05 -22.39
CA GLU A 331 -0.04 -1.02 -23.39
C GLU A 331 1.15 -1.94 -23.06
N GLY A 332 0.93 -3.26 -23.14
CA GLY A 332 1.96 -4.27 -22.90
C GLY A 332 2.23 -4.62 -21.44
N LEU A 333 1.65 -3.89 -20.47
CA LEU A 333 1.73 -4.30 -19.06
C LEU A 333 0.85 -5.55 -18.83
N LYS A 334 1.40 -6.55 -18.13
CA LYS A 334 0.71 -7.83 -17.92
C LYS A 334 0.02 -7.95 -16.56
N ASN A 335 0.49 -7.23 -15.56
CA ASN A 335 -0.01 -7.21 -14.18
C ASN A 335 0.33 -5.85 -13.55
N ILE A 336 -0.42 -5.44 -12.53
CA ILE A 336 0.00 -4.32 -11.68
C ILE A 336 1.33 -4.69 -10.98
N PRO A 337 2.31 -3.76 -10.90
CA PRO A 337 3.54 -3.94 -10.13
C PRO A 337 3.29 -4.45 -8.71
N SER A 338 3.99 -5.52 -8.33
CA SER A 338 3.88 -6.16 -7.01
C SER A 338 4.96 -5.65 -6.07
N SER A 339 4.60 -5.39 -4.81
CA SER A 339 5.49 -4.84 -3.77
C SER A 339 6.38 -3.72 -4.30
N ALA A 340 5.78 -2.81 -5.07
CA ALA A 340 6.51 -1.88 -5.90
C ALA A 340 6.87 -0.59 -5.16
N PHE A 341 7.99 0.01 -5.54
CA PHE A 341 8.49 1.27 -4.97
C PHE A 341 9.32 2.05 -5.98
N PHE A 342 9.42 3.36 -5.81
CA PHE A 342 10.32 4.17 -6.63
C PHE A 342 11.72 4.23 -6.01
N LYS A 343 12.74 4.10 -6.86
CA LYS A 343 14.15 4.36 -6.57
C LYS A 343 14.80 4.94 -7.81
N ASP A 344 15.54 6.04 -7.65
CA ASP A 344 16.24 6.76 -8.73
C ASP A 344 15.34 7.12 -9.92
N GLY A 345 14.10 7.56 -9.65
CA GLY A 345 13.12 7.94 -10.66
C GLY A 345 12.53 6.78 -11.46
N LYS A 346 12.85 5.52 -11.09
CA LYS A 346 12.33 4.30 -11.72
C LYS A 346 11.47 3.52 -10.74
N LEU A 347 10.49 2.80 -11.27
CA LEU A 347 9.64 1.94 -10.47
C LEU A 347 10.22 0.53 -10.42
N TRP A 348 10.53 0.05 -9.23
CA TRP A 348 11.01 -1.29 -8.96
C TRP A 348 9.83 -2.13 -8.50
N SER A 349 9.63 -3.30 -9.11
CA SER A 349 8.55 -4.24 -8.78
C SER A 349 9.15 -5.60 -8.51
N TYR A 350 8.78 -6.22 -7.39
CA TYR A 350 9.20 -7.58 -7.07
C TYR A 350 8.84 -8.57 -8.20
N VAL A 351 9.81 -9.42 -8.54
CA VAL A 351 9.63 -10.61 -9.37
C VAL A 351 10.48 -11.75 -8.80
N ASN A 352 9.97 -12.98 -8.89
CA ASN A 352 10.76 -14.17 -8.60
C ASN A 352 11.46 -14.61 -9.90
N VAL A 353 12.79 -14.72 -9.88
CA VAL A 353 13.60 -15.12 -11.04
C VAL A 353 14.36 -16.40 -10.68
N ASN A 354 13.81 -17.55 -11.06
CA ASN A 354 14.39 -18.87 -10.74
C ASN A 354 14.66 -19.03 -9.23
N ASP A 355 13.67 -18.73 -8.40
CA ASP A 355 13.73 -18.75 -6.94
C ASP A 355 14.62 -17.67 -6.30
N GLU A 356 15.24 -16.80 -7.10
CA GLU A 356 16.00 -15.64 -6.62
C GLU A 356 15.16 -14.36 -6.58
N LEU A 357 15.55 -13.45 -5.69
CA LEU A 357 14.93 -12.13 -5.56
C LEU A 357 15.30 -11.28 -6.76
N GLY A 358 14.32 -10.93 -7.58
CA GLY A 358 14.48 -9.98 -8.68
C GLY A 358 13.56 -8.78 -8.59
N PHE A 359 13.90 -7.77 -9.38
CA PHE A 359 13.05 -6.61 -9.60
C PHE A 359 12.88 -6.35 -11.09
N ALA A 360 11.64 -6.23 -11.53
CA ALA A 360 11.31 -5.58 -12.79
C ALA A 360 11.43 -4.07 -12.58
N VAL A 361 12.39 -3.44 -13.25
CA VAL A 361 12.69 -2.01 -13.15
C VAL A 361 12.07 -1.31 -14.35
N MET A 362 11.02 -0.52 -14.10
CA MET A 362 10.30 0.24 -15.11
C MET A 362 10.82 1.67 -15.16
N ASP A 363 11.27 2.10 -16.34
CA ASP A 363 11.70 3.46 -16.61
C ASP A 363 10.65 4.15 -17.49
N PHE A 364 9.92 5.11 -16.90
CA PHE A 364 8.88 5.88 -17.58
C PHE A 364 9.48 7.11 -18.27
N LYS A 365 9.12 7.33 -19.53
CA LYS A 365 9.44 8.53 -20.30
C LYS A 365 8.14 9.26 -20.64
N PHE A 366 8.12 10.56 -20.36
CA PHE A 366 6.95 11.43 -20.49
C PHE A 366 7.18 12.44 -21.61
#